data_AF-A0A7V9TJ95-F1
#
_entry.id   AF-A0A7V9TJ95-F1
#
_cell.length_a   1.000
_cell.length_b   1.000
_cell.length_c   1.000
_cell.angle_alpha   90.00
_cell.angle_beta   90.00
_cell.angle_gamma   90.00
#
_symmetry.space_group_name_H-M   'P 1'
#
loop_
_entity.id
_entity.type
_entity.pdbx_description
1 polymer ?
#
loop_
_entity_poly.entity_id
_entity_poly.type
_entity_poly.pdbx_seq_one_letter_code
_entity_poly.pdbx_strand_id
1 'polypeptide(L)'
;MHATENENTNGSLREWMQRRAIENVALSDRSAGERVTMLVRDRIANGSERVVITNADREVPRGLVDHAFDALRYSGLVCAPDADGAIALLGMTEPLAELFARVPWEASDALEQLLSAARQDRVSVLLLPPANRL
;
A
#
# COMPACT_ATOMS: atom_id res chain seq x y z
N MET A 1 43.18 -2.23 13.34
CA MET A 1 42.43 -2.50 12.10
C MET A 1 41.54 -3.70 12.36
N HIS A 2 40.25 -3.49 12.60
CA HIS A 2 39.15 -4.42 12.31
C HIS A 2 37.84 -3.84 12.88
N ALA A 3 36.84 -3.77 11.98
CA ALA A 3 35.40 -3.66 12.20
C ALA A 3 34.85 -2.39 12.88
N THR A 4 34.47 -1.42 12.05
CA THR A 4 33.28 -0.60 12.28
C THR A 4 32.25 -0.92 11.21
N GLU A 5 30.98 -0.71 11.57
CA GLU A 5 29.77 -0.76 10.75
C GLU A 5 29.12 -2.14 10.59
N ASN A 6 28.06 -2.37 11.38
CA ASN A 6 26.87 -3.11 10.96
C ASN A 6 25.68 -2.97 11.96
N GLU A 7 25.35 -1.74 12.40
CA GLU A 7 24.12 -1.50 13.19
C GLU A 7 23.23 -0.33 12.67
N ASN A 8 23.62 0.41 11.62
CA ASN A 8 22.91 1.62 11.19
C ASN A 8 21.84 1.42 10.08
N THR A 9 21.69 0.22 9.51
CA THR A 9 20.81 0.02 8.34
C THR A 9 19.34 -0.16 8.72
N ASN A 10 19.02 -0.78 9.87
CA ASN A 10 17.63 -1.02 10.28
C ASN A 10 16.94 0.21 10.88
N GLY A 11 17.70 1.09 11.55
CA GLY A 11 17.16 2.36 12.06
C GLY A 11 16.66 3.26 10.95
N SER A 12 17.46 3.41 9.88
CA SER A 12 17.13 4.31 8.77
C SER A 12 15.91 3.86 7.95
N LEU A 13 15.72 2.55 7.74
CA LEU A 13 14.56 2.03 7.00
C LEU A 13 13.26 2.21 7.78
N ARG A 14 13.25 1.86 9.06
CA ARG A 14 12.07 2.02 9.93
C ARG A 14 11.69 3.48 10.08
N GLU A 15 12.67 4.35 10.29
CA GLU A 15 12.45 5.79 10.35
C GLU A 15 11.92 6.34 9.02
N TRP A 16 12.46 5.88 7.88
CA TRP A 16 11.95 6.26 6.56
C TRP A 16 10.48 5.85 6.39
N MET A 17 10.10 4.64 6.81
CA MET A 17 8.71 4.17 6.79
C MET A 17 7.81 5.00 7.69
N GLN A 18 8.22 5.24 8.93
CA GLN A 18 7.46 6.01 9.90
C GLN A 18 7.24 7.46 9.45
N ARG A 19 8.28 8.10 8.90
CA ARG A 19 8.19 9.46 8.36
C ARG A 19 7.25 9.58 7.17
N ARG A 20 6.94 8.47 6.50
CA ARG A 20 6.09 8.44 5.30
C ARG A 20 4.73 7.77 5.50
N ALA A 21 4.32 7.42 6.71
CA ALA A 21 3.06 6.69 6.94
C ALA A 21 2.94 5.44 6.04
N ILE A 22 4.02 4.64 6.02
CA ILE A 22 4.07 3.37 5.30
C ILE A 22 3.76 2.23 6.29
N GLU A 23 2.85 1.34 5.91
CA GLU A 23 2.36 0.27 6.77
C GLU A 23 2.41 -1.10 6.08
N ASN A 24 2.72 -2.14 6.85
CA ASN A 24 2.80 -3.51 6.34
C ASN A 24 1.59 -4.31 6.81
N VAL A 25 0.84 -4.85 5.86
CA VAL A 25 -0.44 -5.52 6.12
C VAL A 25 -0.47 -6.80 5.28
N ALA A 26 -0.82 -7.95 5.86
CA ALA A 26 -1.18 -9.11 5.04
C ALA A 26 -2.46 -8.79 4.25
N LEU A 27 -2.36 -8.74 2.91
CA LEU A 27 -3.48 -8.33 2.04
C LEU A 27 -4.25 -9.52 1.44
N SER A 28 -3.88 -10.74 1.79
CA SER A 28 -4.48 -11.99 1.29
C SER A 28 -5.46 -12.63 2.27
N ASP A 29 -5.91 -11.88 3.28
CA ASP A 29 -6.83 -12.36 4.32
C ASP A 29 -8.21 -11.67 4.22
N ARG A 30 -9.28 -12.34 4.67
CA ARG A 30 -10.67 -11.84 4.61
C ARG A 30 -10.90 -10.54 5.37
N SER A 31 -10.07 -10.26 6.38
CA SER A 31 -10.09 -9.05 7.20
C SER A 31 -9.18 -7.94 6.67
N ALA A 32 -8.47 -8.15 5.55
CA ALA A 32 -7.53 -7.18 5.00
C ALA A 32 -8.19 -5.83 4.76
N GLY A 33 -9.40 -5.82 4.18
CA GLY A 33 -10.16 -4.59 3.96
C GLY A 33 -10.46 -3.80 5.23
N GLU A 34 -10.85 -4.49 6.31
CA GLU A 34 -11.09 -3.87 7.62
C GLU A 34 -9.80 -3.32 8.22
N ARG A 35 -8.72 -4.12 8.18
CA ARG A 35 -7.40 -3.73 8.71
C ARG A 35 -6.83 -2.52 7.96
N VAL A 36 -6.88 -2.53 6.63
CA VAL A 36 -6.50 -1.39 5.77
C VAL A 36 -7.31 -0.16 6.15
N THR A 37 -8.64 -0.29 6.23
CA THR A 37 -9.54 0.82 6.57
C THR A 37 -9.22 1.42 7.93
N MET A 38 -9.05 0.59 8.96
CA MET A 38 -8.74 1.03 10.32
C MET A 38 -7.39 1.76 10.38
N LEU A 39 -6.38 1.19 9.76
CA LEU A 39 -5.03 1.73 9.75
C LEU A 39 -4.95 3.07 9.02
N VAL A 40 -5.60 3.19 7.86
CA VAL A 40 -5.64 4.45 7.11
C VAL A 40 -6.41 5.51 7.88
N ARG A 41 -7.54 5.15 8.49
CA ARG A 41 -8.32 6.05 9.34
C ARG A 41 -7.48 6.59 10.49
N ASP A 42 -6.75 5.72 11.20
CA ASP A 42 -5.85 6.14 12.28
C ASP A 42 -4.77 7.09 11.77
N ARG A 43 -4.08 6.74 10.68
CA ARG A 43 -2.99 7.56 10.14
C ARG A 43 -3.45 8.93 9.67
N ILE A 44 -4.60 9.01 9.02
CA ILE A 44 -5.19 10.28 8.59
C ILE A 44 -5.66 11.10 9.79
N ALA A 45 -6.30 10.49 10.79
CA ALA A 45 -6.67 11.17 12.02
C ALA A 45 -5.46 11.73 12.78
N ASN A 46 -4.29 11.08 12.63
CA ASN A 46 -3.01 11.53 13.17
C ASN A 46 -2.21 12.45 12.22
N GLY A 47 -2.85 13.02 11.18
CA GLY A 47 -2.28 14.08 10.34
C GLY A 47 -1.57 13.61 9.07
N SER A 48 -1.66 12.32 8.71
CA SER A 48 -1.13 11.83 7.43
C SER A 48 -2.07 12.23 6.29
N GLU A 49 -1.54 12.85 5.23
CA GLU A 49 -2.34 13.16 4.02
C GLU A 49 -2.43 11.98 3.05
N ARG A 50 -1.45 11.09 3.10
CA ARG A 50 -1.24 9.97 2.17
C ARG A 50 -0.71 8.80 2.98
N VAL A 51 -1.30 7.64 2.79
CA VAL A 51 -0.90 6.39 3.45
C VAL A 51 -0.58 5.37 2.37
N VAL A 52 0.55 4.70 2.49
CA VAL A 52 0.92 3.58 1.61
C VAL A 52 0.98 2.31 2.45
N ILE A 53 0.32 1.28 1.97
CA ILE A 53 0.30 -0.05 2.55
C ILE A 53 1.01 -0.99 1.60
N THR A 54 1.95 -1.78 2.12
CA THR A 54 2.56 -2.86 1.37
C THR A 54 2.09 -4.21 1.90
N ASN A 55 2.01 -5.19 1.00
CA ASN A 55 1.71 -6.56 1.38
C ASN A 55 2.90 -7.12 2.17
N ALA A 56 2.67 -7.46 3.43
CA ALA A 56 3.72 -7.94 4.33
C ALA A 56 4.44 -9.21 3.81
N ASP A 57 3.78 -9.97 2.94
CA ASP A 57 4.30 -11.22 2.37
C ASP A 57 4.98 -11.01 1.00
N ARG A 58 5.18 -9.75 0.58
CA ARG A 58 5.78 -9.41 -0.72
C ARG A 58 6.87 -8.36 -0.54
N GLU A 59 7.94 -8.51 -1.32
CA GLU A 59 8.96 -7.47 -1.40
C GLU A 59 8.45 -6.33 -2.30
N VAL A 60 8.55 -5.11 -1.79
CA VAL A 60 8.17 -3.90 -2.51
C VAL A 60 9.37 -2.95 -2.54
N PRO A 61 9.93 -2.65 -3.72
CA PRO A 61 11.08 -1.76 -3.81
C PRO A 61 10.74 -0.35 -3.29
N ARG A 62 11.69 0.26 -2.59
CA ARG A 62 11.57 1.65 -2.11
C ARG A 62 11.17 2.63 -3.20
N GLY A 63 11.72 2.47 -4.41
CA GLY A 63 11.38 3.31 -5.57
C GLY A 63 9.91 3.20 -5.99
N LEU A 64 9.28 2.03 -5.84
CA LEU A 64 7.85 1.87 -6.11
C LEU A 64 7.00 2.57 -5.06
N VAL A 65 7.42 2.52 -3.80
CA VAL A 65 6.76 3.26 -2.71
C VAL A 65 6.86 4.76 -2.93
N ASP A 66 8.05 5.26 -3.31
CA ASP A 66 8.25 6.67 -3.66
C ASP A 66 7.32 7.08 -4.82
N HIS A 67 7.23 6.26 -5.87
CA HIS A 67 6.30 6.48 -6.99
C HIS A 67 4.83 6.48 -6.54
N ALA A 68 4.44 5.62 -5.60
CA ALA A 68 3.09 5.62 -5.07
C ALA A 68 2.74 6.93 -4.34
N PHE A 69 3.64 7.48 -3.54
CA PHE A 69 3.41 8.79 -2.91
C PHE A 69 3.27 9.92 -3.92
N ASP A 70 4.09 9.91 -4.97
CA ASP A 70 4.01 10.92 -6.03
C ASP A 70 2.69 10.79 -6.82
N ALA A 71 2.26 9.57 -7.11
CA ALA A 71 1.00 9.28 -7.79
C ALA A 71 -0.22 9.74 -6.98
N LEU A 72 -0.20 9.57 -5.65
CA LEU A 72 -1.26 10.03 -4.74
C LEU A 72 -1.43 11.55 -4.68
N ARG A 73 -0.56 12.34 -5.33
CA ARG A 73 -0.81 13.77 -5.54
C ARG A 73 -1.90 14.04 -6.57
N TYR A 74 -2.24 13.04 -7.39
CA TYR A 74 -3.16 13.15 -8.53
C TYR A 74 -4.30 12.12 -8.51
N SER A 75 -4.28 11.14 -7.61
CA SER A 75 -5.32 10.12 -7.46
C SER A 75 -5.69 9.84 -6.01
N GLY A 76 -6.92 9.37 -5.77
CA GLY A 76 -7.39 8.98 -4.44
C GLY A 76 -6.96 7.58 -4.01
N LEU A 77 -6.72 6.71 -4.99
CA LEU A 77 -6.20 5.35 -4.81
C LEU A 77 -5.03 5.11 -5.78
N VAL A 78 -4.03 4.41 -5.30
CA VAL A 78 -2.91 3.88 -6.07
C VAL A 78 -2.79 2.40 -5.75
N CYS A 79 -2.51 1.56 -6.73
CA CYS A 79 -2.19 0.16 -6.48
C CYS A 79 -1.05 -0.32 -7.38
N ALA A 80 -0.31 -1.32 -6.91
CA ALA A 80 0.69 -2.02 -7.71
C ALA A 80 0.56 -3.54 -7.47
N PRO A 81 0.52 -4.35 -8.52
CA PRO A 81 0.54 -5.80 -8.38
C PRO A 81 1.96 -6.34 -8.15
N ASP A 82 2.07 -7.60 -7.74
CA ASP A 82 3.29 -8.39 -7.92
C ASP A 82 3.35 -8.99 -9.34
N ALA A 83 4.32 -9.86 -9.59
CA ALA A 83 4.49 -10.51 -10.89
C ALA A 83 3.35 -11.48 -11.24
N ASP A 84 2.63 -11.98 -10.24
CA ASP A 84 1.53 -12.93 -10.38
C ASP A 84 0.16 -12.23 -10.44
N GLY A 85 0.13 -10.90 -10.29
CA GLY A 85 -1.07 -10.08 -10.35
C GLY A 85 -1.74 -9.84 -8.99
N ALA A 86 -1.22 -10.39 -7.90
CA ALA A 86 -1.74 -10.13 -6.56
C ALA A 86 -1.32 -8.73 -6.09
N ILE A 87 -2.09 -8.13 -5.18
CA ILE A 87 -1.83 -6.77 -4.71
C ILE A 87 -0.58 -6.77 -3.81
N ALA A 88 0.46 -6.06 -4.25
CA ALA A 88 1.69 -5.86 -3.49
C ALA A 88 1.72 -4.51 -2.77
N LEU A 89 1.08 -3.48 -3.33
CA LEU A 89 1.01 -2.14 -2.76
C LEU A 89 -0.38 -1.54 -2.96
N LEU A 90 -0.86 -0.85 -1.94
CA LEU A 90 -1.98 0.08 -1.98
C LEU A 90 -1.54 1.44 -1.46
N GLY A 91 -2.01 2.52 -2.06
CA GLY A 91 -1.81 3.88 -1.56
C GLY A 91 -3.14 4.61 -1.59
N MET A 92 -3.44 5.43 -0.59
CA MET A 92 -4.71 6.15 -0.54
C MET A 92 -4.64 7.45 0.26
N THR A 93 -5.55 8.36 -0.05
CA THR A 93 -5.71 9.65 0.65
C THR A 93 -6.89 9.66 1.62
N GLU A 94 -7.69 8.60 1.64
CA GLU A 94 -8.84 8.42 2.54
C GLU A 94 -9.08 6.92 2.84
N PRO A 95 -9.86 6.56 3.88
CA PRO A 95 -10.00 5.15 4.30
C PRO A 95 -10.74 4.23 3.32
N LEU A 96 -11.51 4.77 2.36
CA LEU A 96 -12.24 4.02 1.33
C LEU A 96 -13.02 2.79 1.86
N ALA A 97 -13.64 2.93 3.05
CA ALA A 97 -14.20 1.81 3.81
C ALA A 97 -15.23 0.98 3.02
N GLU A 98 -16.16 1.64 2.34
CA GLU A 98 -17.21 0.98 1.57
C GLU A 98 -16.65 0.21 0.37
N LEU A 99 -15.61 0.77 -0.26
CA LEU A 99 -14.92 0.16 -1.38
C LEU A 99 -14.19 -1.11 -0.92
N PHE A 100 -13.38 -1.03 0.13
CA PHE A 100 -12.60 -2.17 0.61
C PHE A 100 -13.44 -3.28 1.24
N ALA A 101 -14.61 -2.97 1.79
CA ALA A 101 -15.57 -3.95 2.29
C ALA A 101 -16.17 -4.84 1.17
N ARG A 102 -16.14 -4.39 -0.09
CA ARG A 102 -16.66 -5.14 -1.24
C ARG A 102 -15.61 -5.99 -1.96
N VAL A 103 -14.33 -5.85 -1.60
CA VAL A 103 -13.25 -6.59 -2.24
C VAL A 103 -13.10 -7.97 -1.59
N PRO A 104 -13.19 -9.07 -2.35
CA PRO A 104 -12.93 -10.41 -1.84
C PRO A 104 -11.42 -10.66 -1.79
N TRP A 105 -10.75 -10.19 -0.74
CA TRP A 105 -9.28 -10.16 -0.60
C TRP A 105 -8.56 -11.50 -0.70
N GLU A 106 -9.24 -12.63 -0.46
CA GLU A 106 -8.65 -13.97 -0.59
C GLU A 106 -8.84 -14.57 -1.99
N ALA A 107 -9.58 -13.88 -2.86
CA ALA A 107 -9.81 -14.34 -4.23
C ALA A 107 -8.64 -13.95 -5.14
N SER A 108 -8.34 -14.82 -6.12
CA SER A 108 -7.26 -14.58 -7.10
C SER A 108 -7.51 -13.36 -7.98
N ASP A 109 -8.76 -12.90 -8.08
CA ASP A 109 -9.20 -11.73 -8.84
C ASP A 109 -9.37 -10.47 -7.97
N ALA A 110 -8.89 -10.47 -6.72
CA ALA A 110 -9.07 -9.35 -5.78
C ALA A 110 -8.64 -7.98 -6.36
N LEU A 111 -7.58 -7.93 -7.16
CA LEU A 111 -7.15 -6.71 -7.85
C LEU A 111 -8.20 -6.22 -8.85
N GLU A 112 -8.74 -7.11 -9.68
CA GLU A 112 -9.77 -6.76 -10.65
C GLU A 112 -11.04 -6.27 -9.94
N GLN A 113 -11.41 -6.93 -8.84
CA GLN A 113 -12.56 -6.54 -8.02
C GLN A 113 -12.34 -5.18 -7.34
N LEU A 114 -11.13 -4.90 -6.86
CA LEU A 114 -10.74 -3.59 -6.32
C LEU A 114 -10.90 -2.49 -7.37
N LEU A 115 -10.36 -2.70 -8.58
CA LEU A 115 -10.46 -1.74 -9.68
C LEU A 115 -11.91 -1.52 -10.12
N SER A 116 -12.71 -2.59 -10.16
CA SER A 116 -14.15 -2.54 -10.46
C SER A 116 -14.91 -1.73 -9.40
N ALA A 117 -14.68 -2.00 -8.11
CA ALA A 117 -15.30 -1.29 -7.01
C ALA A 117 -14.92 0.21 -7.00
N ALA A 118 -13.64 0.53 -7.25
CA ALA A 118 -13.19 1.91 -7.36
C ALA A 118 -13.86 2.66 -8.51
N ARG A 119 -14.03 2.00 -9.66
CA ARG A 119 -14.75 2.56 -10.81
C ARG A 119 -16.22 2.84 -10.49
N GLN A 120 -16.89 1.94 -9.76
CA GLN A 120 -18.27 2.12 -9.32
C GLN A 120 -18.42 3.34 -8.39
N ASP A 121 -17.48 3.51 -7.47
CA ASP A 121 -17.47 4.63 -6.50
C ASP A 121 -16.90 5.93 -7.06
N ARG A 122 -16.46 5.93 -8.33
CA ARG A 122 -15.79 7.07 -8.98
C ARG A 122 -14.52 7.53 -8.24
N VAL A 123 -13.84 6.60 -7.58
CA VAL A 123 -12.53 6.83 -6.97
C VAL A 123 -11.48 6.81 -8.10
N SER A 124 -10.66 7.86 -8.19
CA SER A 124 -9.57 7.89 -9.17
C SER A 124 -8.49 6.91 -8.76
N VAL A 125 -8.11 6.02 -9.69
CA VAL A 125 -7.10 4.99 -9.46
C VAL A 125 -5.94 5.16 -10.43
N LEU A 126 -4.72 5.06 -9.90
CA LEU A 126 -3.50 4.86 -10.70
C LEU A 126 -2.92 3.47 -10.43
N LEU A 127 -2.81 2.66 -11.48
CA LEU A 127 -2.15 1.37 -11.45
C LEU A 127 -0.68 1.55 -11.83
N LEU A 128 0.23 1.24 -10.90
CA LEU A 128 1.67 1.31 -11.11
C LEU A 128 2.20 0.00 -11.73
N PRO A 129 3.44 0.01 -12.27
CA PRO A 129 4.10 -1.21 -12.71
C PRO A 129 4.24 -2.24 -11.57
N PRO A 130 4.35 -3.55 -11.89
CA PRO A 130 4.52 -4.58 -10.88
C PRO A 130 5.76 -4.40 -10.01
N ALA A 131 5.68 -4.79 -8.73
CA ALA A 131 6.74 -4.63 -7.73
C ALA A 131 8.10 -5.21 -8.14
N ASN A 132 8.12 -6.29 -8.92
CA ASN A 132 9.36 -6.98 -9.31
C ASN A 132 9.91 -6.54 -10.68
N ARG A 133 9.46 -5.39 -11.22
CA ARG A 133 9.82 -4.94 -12.59
C ARG A 133 10.64 -3.64 -12.65
N LEU A 134 11.25 -3.21 -11.54
CA LEU A 134 12.02 -1.96 -11.47
C LEU A 134 13.52 -2.18 -11.56
#